data_AF-A0A2D7ZHN2-F1
#
_entry.id   AF-A0A2D7ZHN2-F1
#
_cell.length_a   1.000
_cell.length_b   1.000
_cell.length_c   1.000
_cell.angle_alpha   90.00
_cell.angle_beta   90.00
_cell.angle_gamma   90.00
#
_symmetry.space_group_name_H-M   'P 1'
#
loop_
_entity.id
_entity.type
_entity.pdbx_description
1 polymer ?
#
loop_
_entity_poly.entity_id
_entity_poly.type
_entity_poly.pdbx_seq_one_letter_code
_entity_poly.pdbx_strand_id
1 'polypeptide(L)'
;AEDPEGASILATAEFGGLTAVRGRRLAFTGEPDLVAAVVGARPAQTLAGPALERALADMAVSPALNLLQGAFDPERREPLGRRDLRRPALLALALLVSPLILWGAQAGADHLRASQAEARAEAKVAALLPDGTAVTDPASQAQAQMDALSLASGGGAGGLAAQLFSAVEPLDQVQVESLIIMPDGSARAALSHAAYSDGEGLAQALQAAGLTVRVEGSREEGGRVISDVILGAR
;
A
#
# COMPACT_ATOMS: atom_id res chain seq x y z
N ALA A 1 -81.43 -22.87 -1.93
CA ALA A 1 -82.05 -22.88 -0.59
C ALA A 1 -82.04 -21.43 -0.11
N GLU A 2 -83.18 -20.75 -0.22
CA GLU A 2 -83.44 -19.47 0.44
C GLU A 2 -83.48 -19.73 1.95
N ASP A 3 -82.53 -19.15 2.68
CA ASP A 3 -82.63 -19.04 4.14
C ASP A 3 -83.51 -17.83 4.48
N PRO A 4 -84.42 -17.96 5.47
CA PRO A 4 -85.34 -16.90 5.86
C PRO A 4 -84.55 -15.70 6.40
N GLU A 5 -85.21 -14.54 6.55
CA GLU A 5 -84.70 -13.29 7.11
C GLU A 5 -83.93 -13.51 8.44
N GLY A 6 -82.66 -13.89 8.34
CA GLY A 6 -81.78 -14.08 9.47
C GLY A 6 -81.30 -12.72 9.89
N ALA A 7 -81.88 -12.19 10.97
CA ALA A 7 -81.40 -11.01 11.66
C ALA A 7 -79.93 -11.21 12.06
N SER A 8 -79.01 -10.85 11.17
CA SER A 8 -77.58 -10.91 11.44
C SER A 8 -77.26 -9.85 12.48
N ILE A 9 -76.91 -10.26 13.69
CA ILE A 9 -76.49 -9.37 14.76
C ILE A 9 -75.30 -8.55 14.23
N LEU A 10 -75.42 -7.23 14.29
CA LEU A 10 -74.33 -6.32 13.96
C LEU A 10 -73.34 -6.28 15.12
N ALA A 11 -72.04 -6.42 14.85
CA ALA A 11 -71.03 -6.16 15.87
C ALA A 11 -70.67 -4.68 15.83
N THR A 12 -70.70 -4.00 16.97
CA THR A 12 -70.20 -2.62 17.12
C THR A 12 -69.03 -2.58 18.08
N ALA A 13 -68.06 -1.71 17.81
CA ALA A 13 -66.91 -1.51 18.69
C ALA A 13 -66.45 -0.05 18.63
N GLU A 14 -66.00 0.49 19.76
CA GLU A 14 -65.52 1.86 19.85
C GLU A 14 -64.00 1.91 19.59
N PHE A 15 -63.58 2.80 18.69
CA PHE A 15 -62.20 3.05 18.32
C PHE A 15 -61.94 4.56 18.34
N GLY A 16 -61.34 5.06 19.42
CA GLY A 16 -60.85 6.44 19.50
C GLY A 16 -61.93 7.50 19.25
N GLY A 17 -63.12 7.33 19.83
CA GLY A 17 -64.26 8.24 19.66
C GLY A 17 -65.14 7.99 18.41
N LEU A 18 -64.76 7.02 17.57
CA LEU A 18 -65.57 6.55 16.45
C LEU A 18 -66.15 5.16 16.76
N THR A 19 -67.33 4.86 16.22
CA THR A 19 -67.93 3.52 16.32
C THR A 19 -67.77 2.79 15.00
N ALA A 20 -67.06 1.66 15.03
CA ALA A 20 -66.98 0.73 13.92
C ALA A 20 -68.16 -0.24 13.99
N VAL A 21 -68.80 -0.50 12.85
CA VAL A 21 -69.91 -1.42 12.70
C VAL A 21 -69.52 -2.49 11.68
N ARG A 22 -69.69 -3.76 12.05
CA ARG A 22 -69.49 -4.91 11.17
C ARG A 22 -70.72 -5.81 11.16
N GLY A 23 -71.26 -6.02 9.97
CA GLY A 23 -72.29 -7.01 9.67
C GLY A 23 -71.90 -7.82 8.44
N ARG A 24 -72.73 -8.81 8.09
CA ARG A 24 -72.46 -9.74 6.98
C ARG A 24 -72.21 -9.06 5.62
N ARG A 25 -72.89 -7.94 5.36
CA ARG A 25 -72.79 -7.16 4.11
C ARG A 25 -72.53 -5.67 4.34
N LEU A 26 -72.13 -5.30 5.55
CA LEU A 26 -71.99 -3.91 5.98
C LEU A 26 -70.72 -3.78 6.82
N ALA A 27 -69.85 -2.84 6.46
CA ALA A 27 -68.71 -2.46 7.28
C ALA A 27 -68.46 -0.96 7.09
N PHE A 28 -68.51 -0.21 8.19
CA PHE A 28 -68.20 1.22 8.17
C PHE A 28 -67.81 1.69 9.56
N THR A 29 -67.13 2.83 9.62
CA THR A 29 -66.76 3.52 10.85
C THR A 29 -67.26 4.94 10.75
N GLY A 30 -67.86 5.46 11.83
CA GLY A 30 -68.36 6.82 11.86
C GLY A 30 -68.58 7.33 13.28
N GLU A 31 -69.00 8.58 13.39
CA GLU A 31 -69.38 9.17 14.67
C GLU A 31 -70.58 8.41 15.29
N PRO A 32 -70.66 8.30 16.62
CA PRO A 32 -71.70 7.52 17.30
C PRO A 32 -73.13 7.90 16.88
N ASP A 33 -73.40 9.20 16.72
CA ASP A 33 -74.73 9.71 16.35
C ASP A 33 -75.12 9.31 14.91
N LEU A 34 -74.15 9.35 14.00
CA LEU A 34 -74.35 8.94 12.60
C LEU A 34 -74.48 7.42 12.49
N VAL A 35 -73.72 6.68 13.30
CA VAL A 35 -73.83 5.22 13.40
C VAL A 35 -75.21 4.84 13.95
N ALA A 36 -75.72 5.51 14.97
CA ALA A 36 -77.07 5.28 15.50
C ALA A 36 -78.15 5.53 14.43
N ALA A 37 -78.02 6.61 13.66
CA ALA A 37 -78.93 6.92 12.56
C ALA A 37 -78.90 5.88 11.42
N VAL A 38 -77.72 5.36 11.07
CA VAL A 38 -77.54 4.37 10.00
C VAL A 38 -77.94 2.96 10.45
N VAL A 39 -77.58 2.55 11.67
CA VAL A 39 -77.89 1.22 12.22
C VAL A 39 -79.38 1.07 12.51
N GLY A 40 -80.04 2.13 13.00
CA GLY A 40 -81.46 2.13 13.31
C GLY A 40 -81.82 1.09 14.38
N ALA A 41 -82.96 0.42 14.23
CA ALA A 41 -83.47 -0.59 15.18
C ALA A 41 -82.88 -2.00 14.99
N ARG A 42 -81.79 -2.16 14.23
CA ARG A 42 -81.18 -3.48 13.98
C ARG A 42 -80.48 -4.00 15.25
N PRO A 43 -80.60 -5.29 15.58
CA PRO A 43 -79.94 -5.86 16.76
C PRO A 43 -78.41 -5.74 16.60
N ALA A 44 -77.78 -5.07 17.56
CA ALA A 44 -76.35 -4.85 17.58
C ALA A 44 -75.74 -5.33 18.91
N GLN A 45 -74.64 -6.06 18.82
CA GLN A 45 -73.81 -6.48 19.94
C GLN A 45 -72.59 -5.55 20.03
N THR A 46 -72.51 -4.79 21.12
CA THR A 46 -71.32 -3.99 21.42
C THR A 46 -70.21 -4.87 21.97
N LEU A 47 -69.11 -4.96 21.25
CA LEU A 47 -67.88 -5.62 21.66
C LEU A 47 -66.96 -4.58 22.32
N ALA A 48 -66.52 -4.87 23.55
CA ALA A 48 -65.59 -4.04 24.29
C ALA A 48 -64.58 -4.88 25.07
N GLY A 49 -63.42 -4.30 25.38
CA GLY A 49 -62.38 -4.91 26.21
C GLY A 49 -61.93 -6.29 25.71
N PRO A 50 -61.83 -7.31 26.59
CA PRO A 50 -61.29 -8.62 26.22
C PRO A 50 -62.06 -9.36 25.11
N ALA A 51 -63.35 -9.07 24.92
CA ALA A 51 -64.15 -9.67 23.87
C ALA A 51 -63.81 -9.09 22.48
N LEU A 52 -63.51 -7.79 22.43
CA LEU A 52 -63.03 -7.12 21.22
C LEU A 52 -61.64 -7.61 20.83
N GLU A 53 -60.74 -7.72 21.81
CA GLU A 53 -59.37 -8.21 21.57
C GLU A 53 -59.36 -9.64 21.02
N ARG A 54 -60.17 -10.55 21.58
CA ARG A 54 -60.31 -11.91 21.05
C ARG A 54 -60.87 -11.91 19.63
N ALA A 55 -61.91 -11.13 19.36
CA ALA A 55 -62.49 -11.03 18.02
C ALA A 55 -61.48 -10.48 16.98
N LEU A 56 -60.64 -9.52 17.38
CA LEU A 56 -59.57 -8.99 16.53
C LEU A 56 -58.46 -10.03 16.30
N ALA A 57 -58.06 -10.76 17.34
CA ALA A 57 -57.07 -11.82 17.23
C ALA A 57 -57.54 -12.96 16.31
N ASP A 58 -58.79 -13.40 16.45
CA ASP A 58 -59.39 -14.43 15.61
C ASP A 58 -59.45 -13.98 14.14
N MET A 59 -59.80 -12.72 13.88
CA MET A 59 -59.78 -12.15 12.52
C MET A 59 -58.36 -11.99 11.95
N ALA A 60 -57.34 -11.80 12.78
CA ALA A 60 -55.95 -11.72 12.33
C ALA A 60 -55.41 -13.10 11.90
N VAL A 61 -55.84 -14.18 12.57
CA VAL A 61 -55.44 -15.55 12.24
C VAL A 61 -56.11 -16.04 10.96
N SER A 62 -57.33 -15.60 10.66
CA SER A 62 -58.06 -15.97 9.45
C SER A 62 -58.76 -14.75 8.83
N PRO A 63 -57.97 -13.86 8.19
CA PRO A 63 -58.52 -12.66 7.59
C PRO A 63 -59.39 -13.02 6.39
N ALA A 64 -60.53 -12.35 6.24
CA ALA A 64 -61.41 -12.53 5.07
C ALA A 64 -60.72 -12.14 3.75
N LEU A 65 -59.70 -11.29 3.82
CA LEU A 65 -58.85 -10.91 2.69
C LEU A 65 -57.39 -10.87 3.15
N ASN A 66 -56.58 -11.81 2.66
CA ASN A 66 -55.14 -11.76 2.86
C ASN A 66 -54.50 -10.81 1.83
N LEU A 67 -53.84 -9.74 2.29
CA LEU A 67 -53.14 -8.80 1.43
C LEU A 67 -51.71 -9.24 1.11
N LEU A 68 -51.14 -10.16 1.89
CA LEU A 68 -49.80 -10.72 1.74
C LEU A 68 -49.81 -11.92 0.79
N GLN A 69 -50.50 -11.78 -0.34
CA GLN A 69 -50.62 -12.84 -1.33
C GLN A 69 -50.21 -12.35 -2.72
N GLY A 70 -49.80 -13.28 -3.58
CA GLY A 70 -49.37 -12.95 -4.95
C GLY A 70 -48.08 -12.13 -4.96
N ALA A 71 -48.15 -10.88 -5.44
CA ALA A 71 -46.98 -10.01 -5.56
C ALA A 71 -46.43 -9.50 -4.22
N PHE A 72 -47.24 -9.57 -3.15
CA PHE A 72 -46.88 -9.11 -1.81
C PHE A 72 -46.64 -10.27 -0.82
N ASP A 73 -46.50 -11.49 -1.35
CA ASP A 73 -46.15 -12.66 -0.55
C ASP A 73 -44.68 -12.55 -0.11
N PRO A 74 -44.38 -12.45 1.20
CA PRO A 74 -43.02 -12.31 1.70
C PRO A 74 -42.16 -13.56 1.48
N GLU A 75 -42.76 -14.73 1.28
CA GLU A 75 -42.05 -15.98 1.00
C GLU A 75 -41.76 -16.17 -0.49
N ARG A 76 -42.39 -15.36 -1.36
CA ARG A 76 -42.22 -15.43 -2.80
C ARG A 76 -40.84 -14.91 -3.20
N ARG A 77 -39.90 -15.84 -3.31
CA ARG A 77 -38.61 -15.63 -3.97
C ARG A 77 -38.80 -15.76 -5.47
N GLU A 78 -38.76 -14.64 -6.20
CA GLU A 78 -38.68 -14.72 -7.65
C GLU A 78 -37.37 -15.38 -8.07
N PRO A 79 -37.39 -16.37 -8.97
CA PRO A 79 -36.16 -16.97 -9.46
C PRO A 79 -35.39 -15.93 -10.27
N LEU A 80 -34.20 -15.58 -9.79
CA LEU A 80 -33.29 -14.66 -10.48
C LEU A 80 -33.02 -15.16 -11.90
N GLY A 81 -33.40 -14.37 -12.89
CA GLY A 81 -33.17 -14.71 -14.29
C GLY A 81 -31.70 -14.53 -14.66
N ARG A 82 -31.25 -15.21 -15.71
CA ARG A 82 -29.91 -14.98 -16.31
C ARG A 82 -29.68 -13.50 -16.62
N ARG A 83 -30.75 -12.78 -17.02
CA ARG A 83 -30.71 -11.35 -17.39
C ARG A 83 -30.42 -10.45 -16.19
N ASP A 84 -30.94 -10.79 -15.02
CA ASP A 84 -30.72 -10.08 -13.76
C ASP A 84 -29.29 -10.27 -13.25
N LEU A 85 -28.69 -11.43 -13.54
CA LEU A 85 -27.29 -11.74 -13.23
C LEU A 85 -26.29 -11.10 -14.18
N ARG A 86 -26.68 -10.67 -15.39
CA ARG A 86 -25.72 -10.07 -16.36
C ARG A 86 -25.11 -8.78 -15.83
N ARG A 87 -25.93 -7.91 -15.22
CA ARG A 87 -25.49 -6.61 -14.70
C ARG A 87 -24.49 -6.75 -13.54
N PRO A 88 -24.78 -7.52 -12.46
CA PRO A 88 -23.82 -7.71 -11.38
C PRO A 88 -22.58 -8.47 -11.85
N ALA A 89 -22.70 -9.43 -12.78
CA ALA A 89 -21.54 -10.11 -13.34
C ALA A 89 -20.61 -9.16 -14.11
N LEU A 90 -21.18 -8.21 -14.87
CA LEU A 90 -20.42 -7.23 -15.63
C LEU A 90 -19.73 -6.22 -14.71
N LEU A 91 -20.40 -5.79 -13.63
CA LEU A 91 -19.78 -4.97 -12.59
C LEU A 91 -18.66 -5.71 -11.85
N ALA A 92 -18.87 -6.98 -11.51
CA ALA A 92 -17.84 -7.82 -10.88
C ALA A 92 -16.63 -8.00 -11.81
N LEU A 93 -16.87 -8.25 -13.10
CA LEU A 93 -15.81 -8.35 -14.09
C LEU A 93 -15.02 -7.03 -14.23
N ALA A 94 -15.72 -5.89 -14.30
CA ALA A 94 -15.07 -4.59 -14.37
C ALA A 94 -14.20 -4.31 -13.13
N LEU A 95 -14.68 -4.67 -11.94
CA LEU A 95 -13.93 -4.56 -10.69
C LEU A 95 -12.68 -5.46 -10.71
N LEU A 96 -12.79 -6.66 -11.26
CA LEU A 96 -11.69 -7.62 -11.35
C LEU A 96 -10.63 -7.20 -12.39
N VAL A 97 -11.06 -6.59 -13.50
CA VAL A 97 -10.20 -6.13 -14.59
C VAL A 97 -9.50 -4.81 -14.25
N SER A 98 -10.09 -3.97 -13.41
CA SER A 98 -9.52 -2.69 -12.98
C SER A 98 -8.06 -2.77 -12.47
N PRO A 99 -7.71 -3.66 -11.51
CA PRO A 99 -6.32 -3.77 -11.04
C PRO A 99 -5.34 -4.26 -12.12
N LEU A 100 -5.80 -5.13 -13.05
CA LEU A 100 -4.98 -5.59 -14.17
C LEU A 100 -4.62 -4.46 -15.13
N ILE A 101 -5.58 -3.55 -15.41
CA ILE A 101 -5.34 -2.37 -16.25
C ILE A 101 -4.32 -1.45 -15.58
N LEU A 102 -4.44 -1.22 -14.27
CA LEU A 102 -3.50 -0.39 -13.51
C LEU A 102 -2.08 -0.97 -13.54
N TRP A 103 -1.94 -2.28 -13.31
CA TRP A 103 -0.64 -2.95 -13.39
C TRP A 103 -0.05 -2.89 -14.81
N GLY A 104 -0.88 -3.13 -15.83
CA GLY A 104 -0.44 -3.00 -17.23
C GLY A 104 0.02 -1.59 -17.58
N ALA A 105 -0.70 -0.57 -17.11
CA ALA A 105 -0.33 0.83 -17.32
C ALA A 105 0.96 1.21 -16.59
N GLN A 106 1.15 0.73 -15.36
CA GLN A 106 2.39 0.93 -14.59
C GLN A 106 3.58 0.27 -15.27
N ALA A 107 3.46 -1.00 -15.66
CA ALA A 107 4.51 -1.72 -16.38
C ALA A 107 4.89 -1.03 -17.69
N GLY A 108 3.91 -0.54 -18.45
CA GLY A 108 4.15 0.24 -19.66
C GLY A 108 4.87 1.56 -19.38
N ALA A 109 4.43 2.30 -18.36
CA ALA A 109 5.08 3.56 -17.96
C ALA A 109 6.52 3.34 -17.49
N ASP A 110 6.78 2.27 -16.76
CA ASP A 110 8.12 1.95 -16.25
C ASP A 110 9.06 1.53 -17.39
N HIS A 111 8.56 0.81 -18.40
CA HIS A 111 9.35 0.51 -19.61
C HIS A 111 9.72 1.79 -20.39
N LEU A 112 8.80 2.75 -20.49
CA LEU A 112 9.08 4.05 -21.11
C LEU A 112 10.08 4.89 -20.30
N ARG A 113 10.03 4.82 -18.97
CA ARG A 113 11.01 5.50 -18.10
C ARG A 113 12.38 4.86 -18.19
N ALA A 114 12.45 3.53 -18.21
CA ALA A 114 13.70 2.79 -18.34
C ALA A 114 14.39 3.11 -19.67
N SER A 115 13.67 3.02 -20.79
CA SER A 115 14.22 3.36 -22.12
C SER A 115 14.69 4.81 -22.22
N GLN A 116 13.95 5.76 -21.62
CA GLN A 116 14.41 7.16 -21.56
C GLN A 116 15.64 7.34 -20.68
N ALA A 117 15.74 6.61 -19.57
CA ALA A 117 16.90 6.66 -18.69
C ALA A 117 18.14 6.06 -19.37
N GLU A 118 17.98 4.95 -20.09
CA GLU A 118 19.02 4.28 -20.87
C GLU A 118 19.53 5.18 -22.01
N ALA A 119 18.64 5.75 -22.81
CA ALA A 119 19.02 6.68 -23.88
C ALA A 119 19.76 7.93 -23.34
N ARG A 120 19.37 8.43 -22.15
CA ARG A 120 20.09 9.53 -21.50
C ARG A 120 21.46 9.11 -20.98
N ALA A 121 21.58 7.89 -20.46
CA ALA A 121 22.86 7.35 -20.01
C ALA A 121 23.82 7.18 -21.19
N GLU A 122 23.35 6.55 -22.28
CA GLU A 122 24.11 6.41 -23.53
C GLU A 122 24.55 7.77 -24.09
N ALA A 123 23.64 8.75 -24.17
CA ALA A 123 23.99 10.08 -24.67
C ALA A 123 25.06 10.79 -23.82
N LYS A 124 25.02 10.63 -22.49
CA LYS A 124 26.05 11.18 -21.60
C LYS A 124 27.38 10.47 -21.76
N VAL A 125 27.37 9.15 -21.89
CA VAL A 125 28.59 8.36 -22.07
C VAL A 125 29.21 8.64 -23.43
N ALA A 126 28.42 8.69 -24.50
CA ALA A 126 28.88 9.08 -25.84
C ALA A 126 29.55 10.45 -25.86
N ALA A 127 29.09 11.42 -25.04
CA ALA A 127 29.70 12.74 -24.94
C ALA A 127 31.05 12.76 -24.20
N LEU A 128 31.34 11.72 -23.39
CA LEU A 128 32.59 11.58 -22.65
C LEU A 128 33.60 10.68 -23.37
N LEU A 129 33.14 9.88 -24.32
CA LEU A 129 33.95 8.94 -25.07
C LEU A 129 34.67 9.64 -26.24
N PRO A 130 35.89 9.23 -26.60
CA PRO A 130 36.59 9.74 -27.77
C PRO A 130 35.82 9.48 -29.07
N ASP A 131 35.87 10.43 -30.00
CA ASP A 131 35.21 10.33 -31.30
C ASP A 131 35.54 9.00 -32.01
N GLY A 132 34.49 8.25 -32.38
CA GLY A 132 34.61 6.97 -33.10
C GLY A 132 34.56 5.72 -32.23
N THR A 133 34.40 5.83 -30.91
CA THR A 133 34.16 4.67 -30.04
C THR A 133 32.67 4.33 -29.95
N ALA A 134 32.32 3.06 -30.18
CA ALA A 134 30.94 2.59 -30.10
C ALA A 134 30.53 2.36 -28.63
N VAL A 135 29.34 2.88 -28.26
CA VAL A 135 28.74 2.64 -26.95
C VAL A 135 28.06 1.27 -26.98
N THR A 136 28.70 0.26 -26.40
CA THR A 136 28.17 -1.11 -26.33
C THR A 136 27.58 -1.41 -24.96
N ASP A 137 28.25 -0.94 -23.91
CA ASP A 137 27.77 -0.97 -22.54
C ASP A 137 28.19 0.33 -21.85
N PRO A 138 27.26 1.28 -21.66
CA PRO A 138 27.59 2.60 -21.15
C PRO A 138 28.13 2.56 -19.72
N ALA A 139 27.71 1.59 -18.90
CA ALA A 139 28.11 1.52 -17.50
C ALA A 139 29.57 1.05 -17.36
N SER A 140 29.93 -0.05 -18.03
CA SER A 140 31.31 -0.56 -18.00
C SER A 140 32.29 0.38 -18.69
N GLN A 141 31.89 1.03 -19.79
CA GLN A 141 32.73 2.00 -20.48
C GLN A 141 32.96 3.27 -19.65
N ALA A 142 31.92 3.79 -18.99
CA ALA A 142 32.07 4.92 -18.07
C ALA A 142 33.00 4.58 -16.91
N GLN A 143 32.85 3.38 -16.31
CA GLN A 143 33.73 2.93 -15.23
C GLN A 143 35.19 2.81 -15.70
N ALA A 144 35.43 2.16 -16.84
CA ALA A 144 36.78 2.03 -17.40
C ALA A 144 37.41 3.41 -17.71
N GLN A 145 36.62 4.37 -18.18
CA GLN A 145 37.07 5.75 -18.40
C GLN A 145 37.45 6.44 -17.08
N MET A 146 36.64 6.28 -16.02
CA MET A 146 36.94 6.82 -14.69
C MET A 146 38.20 6.19 -14.09
N ASP A 147 38.38 4.89 -14.24
CA ASP A 147 39.59 4.19 -13.79
C ASP A 147 40.82 4.68 -14.57
N ALA A 148 40.70 4.85 -15.89
CA ALA A 148 41.77 5.38 -16.74
C ALA A 148 42.13 6.84 -16.40
N LEU A 149 41.14 7.69 -16.12
CA LEU A 149 41.37 9.07 -15.66
C LEU A 149 42.00 9.10 -14.28
N SER A 150 41.57 8.22 -13.37
CA SER A 150 42.19 8.05 -12.05
C SER A 150 43.66 7.64 -12.18
N LEU A 151 43.97 6.66 -13.03
CA LEU A 151 45.35 6.25 -13.33
C LEU A 151 46.18 7.40 -13.94
N ALA A 152 45.62 8.14 -14.92
CA ALA A 152 46.32 9.22 -15.63
C ALA A 152 46.58 10.47 -14.76
N SER A 153 45.71 10.73 -13.78
CA SER A 153 45.86 11.80 -12.78
C SER A 153 46.76 11.41 -11.61
N GLY A 154 47.40 10.24 -11.66
CA GLY A 154 48.20 9.73 -10.56
C GLY A 154 47.35 9.35 -9.35
N GLY A 155 46.10 8.96 -9.54
CA GLY A 155 45.23 8.30 -8.57
C GLY A 155 45.37 6.77 -8.61
N GLY A 156 44.97 6.11 -7.52
CA GLY A 156 45.08 4.66 -7.34
C GLY A 156 46.42 4.21 -6.74
N ALA A 157 46.79 2.95 -6.97
CA ALA A 157 47.95 2.27 -6.40
C ALA A 157 49.27 3.05 -6.54
N GLY A 158 49.58 3.52 -7.74
CA GLY A 158 50.81 4.26 -8.03
C GLY A 158 50.81 5.67 -7.45
N GLY A 159 49.63 6.30 -7.36
CA GLY A 159 49.43 7.61 -6.74
C GLY A 159 49.71 7.63 -5.26
N LEU A 160 49.14 6.65 -4.55
CA LEU A 160 49.38 6.44 -3.13
C LEU A 160 50.85 6.16 -2.84
N ALA A 161 51.51 5.36 -3.67
CA ALA A 161 52.94 5.12 -3.55
C ALA A 161 53.74 6.42 -3.74
N ALA A 162 53.46 7.20 -4.78
CA ALA A 162 54.15 8.46 -5.05
C ALA A 162 53.97 9.49 -3.91
N GLN A 163 52.75 9.61 -3.37
CA GLN A 163 52.47 10.49 -2.22
C GLN A 163 53.19 10.02 -0.95
N LEU A 164 53.22 8.72 -0.68
CA LEU A 164 53.96 8.15 0.45
C LEU A 164 55.46 8.45 0.34
N PHE A 165 56.07 8.16 -0.82
CA PHE A 165 57.50 8.40 -1.02
C PHE A 165 57.84 9.89 -0.95
N SER A 166 57.02 10.77 -1.53
CA SER A 166 57.24 12.23 -1.43
C SER A 166 57.13 12.76 0.00
N ALA A 167 56.30 12.14 0.85
CA ALA A 167 56.17 12.52 2.26
C ALA A 167 57.31 11.98 3.13
N VAL A 168 57.90 10.84 2.76
CA VAL A 168 59.02 10.21 3.49
C VAL A 168 60.38 10.77 3.05
N GLU A 169 60.53 11.19 1.79
CA GLU A 169 61.77 11.77 1.24
C GLU A 169 62.42 12.88 2.10
N PRO A 170 61.68 13.84 2.70
CA PRO A 170 62.29 14.85 3.57
C PRO A 170 62.66 14.34 4.98
N LEU A 171 62.39 13.08 5.32
CA LEU A 171 62.60 12.50 6.64
C LEU A 171 63.81 11.55 6.65
N ASP A 172 64.99 12.06 6.99
CA ASP A 172 66.27 11.33 6.94
C ASP A 172 66.32 10.05 7.81
N GLN A 173 65.40 9.87 8.77
CA GLN A 173 65.40 8.73 9.69
C GLN A 173 64.25 7.73 9.47
N VAL A 174 63.44 7.91 8.43
CA VAL A 174 62.29 7.04 8.11
C VAL A 174 62.56 6.25 6.83
N GLN A 175 62.31 4.95 6.86
CA GLN A 175 62.45 4.08 5.69
C GLN A 175 61.18 3.27 5.46
N VAL A 176 60.82 3.08 4.20
CA VAL A 176 59.72 2.19 3.81
C VAL A 176 60.28 0.77 3.64
N GLU A 177 59.86 -0.16 4.48
CA GLU A 177 60.29 -1.56 4.40
C GLU A 177 59.40 -2.41 3.49
N SER A 178 58.11 -2.14 3.51
CA SER A 178 57.16 -2.79 2.61
C SER A 178 56.00 -1.87 2.27
N LEU A 179 55.46 -2.04 1.07
CA LEU A 179 54.25 -1.37 0.60
C LEU A 179 53.42 -2.39 -0.18
N ILE A 180 52.20 -2.65 0.30
CA ILE A 180 51.24 -3.57 -0.31
C ILE A 180 49.97 -2.80 -0.62
N ILE A 181 49.60 -2.75 -1.89
CA ILE A 181 48.33 -2.15 -2.31
C ILE A 181 47.24 -3.21 -2.22
N MET A 182 46.16 -2.87 -1.52
CA MET A 182 45.01 -3.73 -1.32
C MET A 182 43.99 -3.55 -2.47
N PRO A 183 43.16 -4.57 -2.76
CA PRO A 183 42.15 -4.49 -3.84
C PRO A 183 41.07 -3.42 -3.61
N ASP A 184 40.90 -2.96 -2.37
CA ASP A 184 39.96 -1.91 -1.99
C ASP A 184 40.50 -0.49 -2.23
N GLY A 185 41.73 -0.38 -2.75
CA GLY A 185 42.39 0.90 -3.03
C GLY A 185 43.13 1.49 -1.83
N SER A 186 43.16 0.82 -0.67
CA SER A 186 44.04 1.19 0.44
C SER A 186 45.45 0.62 0.26
N ALA A 187 46.43 1.13 1.00
CA ALA A 187 47.79 0.61 1.00
C ALA A 187 48.26 0.31 2.42
N ARG A 188 48.83 -0.88 2.66
CA ARG A 188 49.54 -1.19 3.91
C ARG A 188 51.02 -0.92 3.70
N ALA A 189 51.60 -0.05 4.53
CA ALA A 189 53.01 0.28 4.52
C ALA A 189 53.64 -0.08 5.87
N ALA A 190 54.81 -0.71 5.85
CA ALA A 190 55.67 -0.88 7.02
C ALA A 190 56.75 0.19 6.98
N LEU A 191 56.80 1.06 8.00
CA LEU A 191 57.71 2.19 8.09
C LEU A 191 58.66 2.00 9.27
N SER A 192 59.97 2.03 9.04
CA SER A 192 60.97 1.93 10.11
C SER A 192 61.56 3.28 10.49
N HIS A 193 61.56 3.58 11.78
CA HIS A 193 62.03 4.85 12.36
C HIS A 193 62.88 4.59 13.62
N ALA A 194 63.53 5.65 14.14
CA ALA A 194 64.54 5.51 15.20
C ALA A 194 63.92 5.36 16.59
N ALA A 195 62.81 6.04 16.89
CA ALA A 195 62.16 6.00 18.19
C ALA A 195 60.63 6.06 18.08
N TYR A 196 59.93 5.44 19.04
CA TYR A 196 58.45 5.47 19.11
C TYR A 196 57.85 6.90 19.06
N SER A 197 58.57 7.91 19.54
CA SER A 197 58.17 9.32 19.47
C SER A 197 58.05 9.87 18.05
N ASP A 198 58.75 9.27 17.09
CA ASP A 198 58.81 9.74 15.70
C ASP A 198 57.59 9.28 14.89
N GLY A 199 56.89 8.25 15.36
CA GLY A 199 55.71 7.69 14.70
C GLY A 199 54.54 8.67 14.60
N GLU A 200 54.33 9.50 15.62
CA GLU A 200 53.26 10.50 15.63
C GLU A 200 53.57 11.67 14.67
N GLY A 201 54.84 12.10 14.62
CA GLY A 201 55.30 13.11 13.66
C GLY A 201 55.21 12.62 12.21
N LEU A 202 55.53 11.35 11.97
CA LEU A 202 55.37 10.70 10.67
C LEU A 202 53.90 10.64 10.24
N ALA A 203 52.98 10.25 11.15
CA ALA A 203 51.56 10.24 10.86
C ALA A 203 51.03 11.63 10.49
N GLN A 204 51.47 12.67 11.19
CA GLN A 204 51.11 14.06 10.87
C GLN A 204 51.67 14.52 9.51
N ALA A 205 52.93 14.18 9.19
CA ALA A 205 53.54 14.51 7.90
C ALA A 205 52.79 13.85 6.73
N LEU A 206 52.40 12.58 6.89
CA LEU A 206 51.60 11.85 5.90
C LEU A 206 50.19 12.45 5.75
N GLN A 207 49.55 12.87 6.85
CA GLN A 207 48.26 13.55 6.80
C GLN A 207 48.34 14.93 6.14
N ALA A 208 49.44 15.66 6.33
CA ALA A 208 49.70 16.93 5.66
C ALA A 208 49.91 16.76 4.15
N ALA A 209 50.45 15.61 3.72
CA ALA A 209 50.54 15.21 2.31
C ALA A 209 49.20 14.76 1.70
N GLY A 210 48.10 14.79 2.47
CA GLY A 210 46.76 14.44 2.00
C GLY A 210 46.40 12.95 2.14
N LEU A 211 47.23 12.15 2.80
CA LEU A 211 46.95 10.75 3.05
C LEU A 211 46.12 10.55 4.32
N THR A 212 45.15 9.64 4.28
CA THR A 212 44.48 9.15 5.49
C THR A 212 45.33 8.04 6.09
N VAL A 213 45.70 8.17 7.36
CA VAL A 213 46.68 7.29 8.03
C VAL A 213 46.05 6.62 9.23
N ARG A 214 46.15 5.29 9.33
CA ARG A 214 45.76 4.51 10.50
C ARG A 214 46.88 3.54 10.89
N VAL A 215 47.42 3.71 12.09
CA VAL A 215 48.46 2.82 12.63
C VAL A 215 47.79 1.54 13.16
N GLU A 216 48.23 0.37 12.68
CA GLU A 216 47.74 -0.94 13.17
C GLU A 216 48.58 -1.48 14.33
N GLY A 217 49.88 -1.20 14.34
CA GLY A 217 50.78 -1.64 15.39
C GLY A 217 52.21 -1.15 15.17
N SER A 218 53.01 -1.22 16.23
CA SER A 218 54.44 -0.89 16.19
C SER A 218 55.22 -1.98 16.95
N ARG A 219 56.35 -2.41 16.40
CA ARG A 219 57.27 -3.38 17.00
C ARG A 219 58.69 -2.88 16.93
N GLU A 220 59.54 -3.29 17.87
CA GLU A 220 60.97 -2.99 17.84
C GLU A 220 61.75 -4.19 17.26
N GLU A 221 62.60 -3.93 16.28
CA GLU A 221 63.40 -4.95 15.61
C GLU A 221 64.77 -4.36 15.22
N GLY A 222 65.85 -5.01 15.63
CA GLY A 222 67.21 -4.59 15.27
C GLY A 222 67.61 -3.18 15.73
N GLY A 223 67.00 -2.65 16.80
CA GLY A 223 67.26 -1.29 17.29
C GLY A 223 66.55 -0.18 16.51
N ARG A 224 65.56 -0.54 15.69
CA ARG A 224 64.63 0.38 15.01
C ARG A 224 63.19 -0.01 15.36
N VAL A 225 62.28 0.95 15.27
CA VAL A 225 60.84 0.72 15.46
C VAL A 225 60.17 0.62 14.10
N ILE A 226 59.50 -0.49 13.83
CA ILE A 226 58.71 -0.73 12.61
C ILE A 226 57.24 -0.50 12.97
N SER A 227 56.60 0.41 12.24
CA SER A 227 55.18 0.70 12.37
C SER A 227 54.42 0.26 11.14
N ASP A 228 53.39 -0.57 11.35
CA ASP A 228 52.46 -0.98 10.31
C ASP A 228 51.33 0.04 10.20
N VAL A 229 51.13 0.58 9.01
CA VAL A 229 50.23 1.69 8.74
C VAL A 229 49.36 1.38 7.54
N ILE A 230 48.05 1.63 7.66
CA ILE A 230 47.11 1.63 6.54
C ILE A 230 46.94 3.07 6.05
N LEU A 231 47.13 3.24 4.74
CA LEU A 231 47.03 4.48 3.99
C LEU A 231 45.82 4.42 3.07
N GLY A 232 45.10 5.54 2.95
CA GLY A 232 44.03 5.72 1.97
C GLY A 232 44.07 7.11 1.35
N ALA A 233 43.55 7.25 0.13
CA ALA A 233 43.37 8.55 -0.49
C ALA A 233 42.25 9.31 0.23
N ARG A 234 42.47 10.60 0.54
CA ARG A 234 41.45 11.47 1.11
C ARG A 234 40.51 12.01 0.03
#